data_AF-Q34991-F1
#
_entry.id   AF-Q34991-F1
#
_cell.length_a   1.000
_cell.length_b   1.000
_cell.length_c   1.000
_cell.angle_alpha   90.00
_cell.angle_beta   90.00
_cell.angle_gamma   90.00
#
_symmetry.space_group_name_H-M   'P 1'
#
loop_
_entity.id
_entity.type
_entity.pdbx_description
1 polymer ?
#
loop_
_entity_poly.entity_id
_entity_poly.type
_entity_poly.pdbx_seq_one_letter_code
_entity_poly.pdbx_strand_id
1 'polypeptide(L)'
;MFLLIMIFFFLTFMFTKKKYKKMKNSFFESGFNSLGKNMFSINMHFFCLVMIFVLFDLELFFFLFVFFNYYLVYWMVMMIIFFIIMTLFLEWKYIKLIWVL
;
A
#
# COMPACT_ATOMS: atom_id res chain seq x y z
N MET A 1 -11.25 -21.73 1.01
CA MET A 1 -11.64 -20.30 0.97
C MET A 1 -11.54 -19.70 -0.43
N PHE A 2 -10.40 -19.81 -1.12
CA PHE A 2 -10.20 -19.25 -2.48
C PHE A 2 -11.23 -19.74 -3.52
N LEU A 3 -11.55 -21.04 -3.51
CA LEU A 3 -12.60 -21.64 -4.35
C LEU A 3 -13.98 -20.99 -4.15
N LEU A 4 -14.32 -20.65 -2.91
CA LEU A 4 -15.61 -20.07 -2.54
C LEU A 4 -15.74 -18.64 -3.09
N ILE A 5 -14.65 -17.87 -3.05
CA ILE A 5 -14.56 -16.52 -3.64
C ILE A 5 -14.71 -16.58 -5.16
N MET A 6 -14.04 -17.54 -5.82
CA MET A 6 -14.15 -17.72 -7.27
C MET A 6 -15.59 -18.08 -7.67
N ILE A 7 -16.21 -19.01 -6.95
CA ILE A 7 -17.60 -19.41 -7.20
C ILE A 7 -18.54 -18.20 -7.03
N PHE A 8 -18.36 -17.39 -5.99
CA PHE A 8 -19.19 -16.21 -5.75
C PHE A 8 -19.00 -15.14 -6.84
N PHE A 9 -17.76 -14.92 -7.29
CA PHE A 9 -17.46 -14.02 -8.40
C PHE A 9 -18.12 -14.48 -9.72
N PHE A 10 -18.07 -15.78 -10.03
CA PHE A 10 -18.73 -16.32 -11.22
C PHE A 10 -20.25 -16.23 -11.14
N LEU A 11 -20.84 -16.53 -9.98
CA LEU A 11 -22.28 -16.40 -9.75
C LEU A 11 -22.73 -14.96 -9.96
N THR A 12 -22.06 -13.99 -9.33
CA THR A 12 -22.39 -12.56 -9.50
C THR A 12 -22.28 -12.12 -10.96
N PHE A 13 -21.23 -12.55 -11.69
CA PHE A 13 -21.10 -12.26 -13.11
C PHE A 13 -22.28 -12.81 -13.94
N MET A 14 -22.72 -14.04 -13.67
CA MET A 14 -23.83 -14.68 -14.38
C MET A 14 -25.20 -14.06 -14.05
N PHE A 15 -25.43 -13.67 -12.79
CA PHE A 15 -26.69 -13.04 -12.39
C PHE A 15 -26.81 -11.56 -12.79
N THR A 16 -25.71 -10.90 -13.15
CA THR A 16 -25.76 -9.48 -13.55
C THR A 16 -26.43 -9.28 -14.93
N LYS A 17 -27.46 -8.43 -14.97
CA LYS A 17 -28.10 -8.01 -16.24
C LYS A 17 -27.21 -7.03 -17.00
N LYS A 18 -26.40 -7.54 -17.93
CA LYS A 18 -25.54 -6.71 -18.80
C LYS A 18 -26.31 -6.23 -20.03
N LYS A 19 -26.80 -4.98 -19.99
CA LYS A 19 -27.31 -4.29 -21.17
C LYS A 19 -26.13 -3.62 -21.90
N TYR A 20 -25.74 -4.15 -23.06
CA TYR A 20 -24.69 -3.59 -23.92
C TYR A 20 -25.21 -2.34 -24.67
N LYS A 21 -25.36 -1.22 -23.96
CA LYS A 21 -25.66 0.07 -24.59
C LYS A 21 -24.37 0.89 -24.69
N LYS A 22 -24.09 1.47 -25.86
CA LYS A 22 -22.93 2.35 -26.09
C LYS A 22 -22.84 3.48 -25.06
N MET A 23 -23.99 4.05 -24.67
CA MET A 23 -24.13 5.09 -23.64
C MET A 23 -23.80 4.63 -22.20
N LYS A 24 -23.87 3.33 -21.91
CA LYS A 24 -23.49 2.77 -20.59
C LYS A 24 -21.99 2.46 -20.52
N ASN A 25 -21.37 2.23 -21.67
CA ASN A 25 -19.95 1.95 -21.81
C ASN A 25 -19.14 3.23 -22.07
N SER A 26 -19.78 4.36 -22.36
CA SER A 26 -19.15 5.67 -22.35
C SER A 26 -18.96 6.13 -20.91
N PHE A 27 -17.82 6.76 -20.64
CA PHE A 27 -17.57 7.46 -19.38
C PHE A 27 -18.72 8.45 -19.12
N PHE A 28 -19.15 8.52 -17.85
CA PHE A 28 -20.25 9.36 -17.39
C PHE A 28 -20.19 10.77 -18.01
N GLU A 29 -21.36 11.28 -18.39
CA GLU A 29 -21.54 12.49 -19.17
C GLU A 29 -20.75 13.68 -18.62
N SER A 30 -20.01 14.34 -19.50
CA SER A 30 -19.57 15.73 -19.38
C SER A 30 -18.60 16.09 -18.25
N GLY A 31 -17.37 15.66 -18.39
CA GLY A 31 -16.22 16.53 -18.17
C GLY A 31 -15.38 16.47 -19.45
N PHE A 32 -14.96 17.61 -19.98
CA PHE A 32 -14.10 17.69 -21.18
C PHE A 32 -13.10 16.53 -21.23
N ASN A 33 -12.96 15.86 -22.38
CA ASN A 33 -11.76 15.05 -22.62
C ASN A 33 -10.59 15.99 -22.33
N SER A 34 -9.90 15.80 -21.21
CA SER A 34 -8.81 16.68 -20.81
C SER A 34 -7.85 16.73 -21.99
N LEU A 35 -7.82 17.87 -22.66
CA LEU A 35 -6.88 18.17 -23.73
C LEU A 35 -5.51 18.14 -23.08
N GLY A 36 -4.82 17.02 -23.24
CA GLY A 36 -3.49 16.80 -22.71
C GLY A 36 -3.41 15.54 -21.85
N LYS A 37 -2.29 14.84 -21.97
CA LYS A 37 -1.83 13.90 -20.96
C LYS A 37 -1.78 14.67 -19.64
N ASN A 38 -2.79 14.52 -18.79
CA ASN A 38 -2.64 14.86 -17.38
C ASN A 38 -1.57 13.92 -16.84
N MET A 39 -0.31 14.39 -16.88
CA MET A 39 0.75 13.80 -16.11
C MET A 39 0.29 13.95 -14.66
N PHE A 40 -0.24 12.87 -14.10
CA PHE A 40 -0.63 12.82 -12.70
C PHE A 40 0.59 13.24 -11.89
N SER A 41 0.55 14.44 -11.31
CA SER A 41 1.56 14.88 -10.36
C SER A 41 1.33 14.09 -9.08
N ILE A 42 2.04 12.97 -8.97
CA ILE A 42 2.08 12.21 -7.72
C ILE A 42 2.71 13.10 -6.65
N ASN A 43 1.98 13.28 -5.57
CA ASN A 43 2.49 14.05 -4.45
C ASN A 43 3.64 13.27 -3.78
N MET A 44 4.81 13.90 -3.65
CA MET A 44 6.01 13.33 -3.02
C MET A 44 5.79 12.97 -1.54
N HIS A 45 4.72 13.49 -0.92
CA HIS A 45 4.27 13.06 0.40
C HIS A 45 3.81 11.60 0.42
N PHE A 46 2.91 11.19 -0.49
CA PHE A 46 2.41 9.81 -0.54
C PHE A 46 3.50 8.82 -0.88
N PHE A 47 4.42 9.19 -1.78
CA PHE A 47 5.55 8.34 -2.12
C PHE A 47 6.42 8.02 -0.90
N CYS A 48 6.74 9.01 -0.07
CA CYS A 48 7.59 8.75 1.10
C CYS A 48 6.87 8.02 2.22
N LEU A 49 5.55 8.14 2.34
CA LEU A 49 4.77 7.32 3.27
C LEU A 49 4.88 5.84 2.90
N VAL A 50 4.75 5.51 1.60
CA VAL A 50 4.94 4.14 1.10
C VAL A 50 6.36 3.64 1.35
N MET A 51 7.37 4.48 1.14
CA MET A 51 8.77 4.10 1.40
C MET A 51 9.06 3.80 2.87
N ILE A 52 8.51 4.60 3.80
CA ILE A 52 8.64 4.36 5.24
C ILE A 52 7.91 3.06 5.64
N PHE A 53 6.72 2.82 5.07
CA PHE A 53 5.96 1.60 5.31
C PHE A 53 6.73 0.34 4.89
N VAL A 54 7.36 0.36 3.71
CA VAL A 54 8.19 -0.76 3.23
C VAL A 54 9.41 -0.99 4.13
N LEU A 55 10.05 0.06 4.64
CA LEU A 55 11.17 -0.07 5.58
C LEU A 55 10.72 -0.70 6.90
N PHE A 56 9.57 -0.30 7.43
CA PHE A 56 9.01 -0.88 8.65
C PHE A 56 8.62 -2.36 8.48
N ASP A 57 8.06 -2.76 7.33
CA ASP A 57 7.75 -4.17 7.04
C ASP A 57 9.01 -5.06 7.02
N LEU A 58 10.15 -4.54 6.59
CA LEU A 58 11.43 -5.26 6.63
C LEU A 58 11.95 -5.45 8.05
N GLU A 59 11.76 -4.46 8.94
CA GLU A 59 12.13 -4.58 10.36
C GLU A 59 11.32 -5.65 11.08
N LEU A 60 10.02 -5.77 10.76
CA LEU A 60 9.16 -6.82 11.29
C LEU A 60 9.63 -8.21 10.86
N PHE A 61 10.16 -8.37 9.64
CA PHE A 61 10.76 -9.63 9.21
C PHE A 61 11.99 -10.01 10.05
N PHE A 62 12.87 -9.04 10.35
CA PHE A 62 14.00 -9.28 11.24
C PHE A 62 13.54 -9.64 12.66
N PHE A 63 12.46 -9.04 13.16
CA PHE A 63 11.86 -9.39 14.44
C PHE A 63 11.37 -10.85 14.48
N LEU A 64 10.72 -11.32 13.41
CA LEU A 64 10.31 -12.72 13.29
C LEU A 64 11.52 -13.68 13.34
N PHE A 65 12.64 -13.31 12.74
CA PHE A 65 13.85 -14.14 12.72
C PHE A 65 14.47 -14.36 14.11
N VAL A 66 14.28 -13.42 15.05
CA VAL A 66 14.74 -13.56 16.44
C VAL A 66 14.06 -14.73 17.15
N PHE A 67 12.76 -14.94 16.91
CA PHE A 67 12.01 -16.00 17.58
C PHE A 67 12.50 -17.41 17.21
N PHE A 68 13.12 -17.57 16.04
CA PHE A 68 13.61 -18.86 15.58
C PHE A 68 15.04 -19.19 16.06
N ASN A 69 15.83 -18.20 16.51
CA ASN A 69 17.25 -18.37 16.81
C ASN A 69 17.61 -17.93 18.23
N TYR A 70 17.41 -18.80 19.22
CA TYR A 70 17.65 -18.54 20.65
C TYR A 70 19.10 -18.17 21.01
N TYR A 71 20.09 -18.68 20.27
CA TYR A 71 21.51 -18.47 20.59
C TYR A 71 22.01 -17.05 20.35
N LEU A 72 21.39 -16.32 19.42
CA LEU A 72 21.82 -14.97 19.01
C LEU A 72 20.81 -13.89 19.43
N VAL A 73 19.81 -14.23 20.25
CA VAL A 73 18.69 -13.33 20.60
C VAL A 73 19.19 -11.99 21.11
N TYR A 74 20.17 -11.97 22.01
CA TYR A 74 20.67 -10.72 22.59
C TYR A 74 21.23 -9.76 21.51
N TRP A 75 22.07 -10.27 20.61
CA TRP A 75 22.63 -9.47 19.52
C TRP A 75 21.57 -9.03 18.52
N MET A 76 20.65 -9.92 18.15
CA MET A 76 19.60 -9.62 17.17
C MET A 76 18.60 -8.60 17.72
N VAL A 77 18.23 -8.68 18.99
CA VAL A 77 17.36 -7.69 19.66
C VAL A 77 18.00 -6.31 19.69
N MET A 78 19.30 -6.22 20.01
CA MET A 78 20.03 -4.94 19.98
C MET A 78 20.05 -4.32 18.57
N MET A 79 20.27 -5.14 17.54
CA MET A 79 20.23 -4.68 16.15
C MET A 79 18.84 -4.17 15.76
N ILE A 80 17.77 -4.87 16.15
CA ILE A 80 16.39 -4.45 15.84
C ILE A 80 16.03 -3.14 16.52
N ILE A 81 16.35 -2.99 17.80
CA ILE A 81 16.09 -1.74 18.54
C ILE A 81 16.83 -0.57 17.86
N PHE A 82 18.07 -0.79 17.43
CA PHE A 82 18.83 0.22 16.68
C PHE A 82 18.14 0.58 15.35
N PHE A 83 17.68 -0.40 14.57
CA PHE A 83 16.97 -0.15 13.31
C PHE A 83 15.67 0.64 13.52
N ILE A 84 14.85 0.26 14.50
CA ILE A 84 13.61 0.97 14.83
C ILE A 84 13.89 2.45 15.17
N ILE A 85 14.92 2.71 15.98
CA ILE A 85 15.31 4.08 16.33
C ILE A 85 15.75 4.87 15.08
N MET A 86 16.50 4.24 14.17
CA MET A 86 16.92 4.86 12.92
C MET A 86 15.74 5.18 12.00
N THR A 87 14.74 4.29 11.92
CA THR A 87 13.54 4.50 11.12
C THR A 87 12.64 5.58 11.69
N LEU A 88 12.46 5.63 13.02
CA LEU A 88 11.78 6.74 13.70
C LEU A 88 12.51 8.07 13.49
N PHE A 89 13.85 8.06 13.50
CA PHE A 89 14.63 9.26 13.22
C PHE A 89 14.47 9.72 11.76
N LEU A 90 14.45 8.80 10.80
CA LEU A 90 14.15 9.10 9.40
C LEU A 90 12.76 9.73 9.27
N GLU A 91 11.75 9.11 9.88
CA GLU A 91 10.38 9.62 9.88
C GLU A 91 10.30 11.04 10.46
N TRP A 92 10.94 11.27 11.60
CA TRP A 92 10.95 12.57 12.24
C TRP A 92 11.71 13.61 11.42
N LYS A 93 12.85 13.26 10.81
CA LYS A 93 13.61 14.19 9.95
C LYS A 93 12.83 14.60 8.70
N TYR A 94 12.03 13.71 8.13
CA TYR A 94 11.29 14.03 6.92
C TYR A 94 10.00 14.83 7.17
N ILE A 95 9.57 15.04 8.44
CA ILE A 95 8.41 15.90 8.83
C ILE A 95 7.21 15.70 7.86
N LYS A 96 6.87 14.45 7.53
CA LYS A 96 5.79 14.14 6.55
C LYS A 96 4.43 13.87 7.16
N LEU A 97 4.31 13.96 8.47
CA LEU A 97 3.06 13.71 9.21
C LEU A 97 2.43 14.98 9.77
N ILE A 98 2.98 16.17 9.49
CA ILE A 98 2.17 17.38 9.58
C ILE A 98 1.28 17.39 8.33
N TRP A 99 0.04 16.96 8.54
CA TRP A 99 -1.05 17.35 7.67
C TRP A 99 -1.32 18.82 8.03
N VAL A 100 -0.60 19.76 7.41
CA VAL A 100 -1.24 21.07 7.24
C VAL A 100 -2.32 20.82 6.20
N LEU A 101 -3.55 20.81 6.69
CA LEU A 101 -4.76 20.87 5.87
C LEU A 101 -4.70 22.09 4.93
#